data_AF-W7DJ20-F1
#
_entry.id   AF-W7DJ20-F1
#
_cell.length_a   1.000
_cell.length_b   1.000
_cell.length_c   1.000
_cell.angle_alpha   90.00
_cell.angle_beta   90.00
_cell.angle_gamma   90.00
#
_symmetry.space_group_name_H-M   'P 1'
#
loop_
_entity.id
_entity.type
_entity.pdbx_description
1 polymer ?
#
loop_
_entity_poly.entity_id
_entity_poly.type
_entity_poly.pdbx_seq_one_letter_code
_entity_poly.pdbx_strand_id
1 'polypeptide(L)'
;MNNKFDLLKKQYLVILKEMTRYGSSSNRPQIRQLKNILEFIDEVNSGEVTDEVLEALRRMNNSLYPPHGGLGEFYIWVDDFDERMKLNEPLDKVRDFTWKTLNT
;
A
#
# COMPACT_ATOMS: atom_id res chain seq x y z
N MET A 1 11.30 -17.22 -6.02
CA MET A 1 10.40 -16.22 -5.40
C MET A 1 11.26 -15.14 -4.79
N ASN A 2 11.12 -13.91 -5.28
CA ASN A 2 11.93 -12.79 -4.81
C ASN A 2 11.31 -12.29 -3.49
N ASN A 3 11.92 -12.64 -2.35
CA ASN A 3 11.41 -12.41 -0.99
C ASN A 3 10.86 -10.97 -0.79
N LYS A 4 11.47 -9.99 -1.48
CA LYS A 4 11.06 -8.58 -1.48
C LYS A 4 9.65 -8.33 -2.05
N PHE A 5 9.28 -8.93 -3.18
CA PHE A 5 7.97 -8.71 -3.82
C PHE A 5 6.84 -9.40 -3.06
N ASP A 6 7.10 -10.59 -2.51
CA ASP A 6 6.12 -11.28 -1.65
C ASP A 6 5.81 -10.48 -0.38
N LEU A 7 6.84 -9.84 0.20
CA LEU A 7 6.66 -8.93 1.34
C LEU A 7 5.84 -7.71 0.94
N LEU A 8 6.20 -7.01 -0.15
CA LEU A 8 5.45 -5.86 -0.65
C LEU A 8 3.98 -6.22 -0.94
N LYS A 9 3.73 -7.37 -1.58
CA LYS A 9 2.37 -7.86 -1.86
C LYS A 9 1.55 -7.97 -0.57
N LYS A 10 2.10 -8.60 0.47
CA LYS A 10 1.42 -8.75 1.77
C LYS A 10 1.05 -7.40 2.37
N GLN A 11 1.93 -6.41 2.27
CA GLN A 11 1.68 -5.07 2.79
C GLN A 11 0.59 -4.34 2.03
N TYR A 12 0.63 -4.36 0.69
CA TYR A 12 -0.41 -3.75 -0.13
C TYR A 12 -1.77 -4.40 0.08
N LEU A 13 -1.83 -5.72 0.32
CA LEU A 13 -3.07 -6.41 0.69
C LEU A 13 -3.65 -5.91 2.02
N VAL A 14 -2.82 -5.67 3.03
CA VAL A 14 -3.26 -5.10 4.31
C VAL A 14 -3.85 -3.71 4.09
N ILE A 15 -3.12 -2.83 3.38
CA ILE A 15 -3.58 -1.46 3.10
C ILE A 15 -4.89 -1.48 2.32
N LEU A 16 -4.99 -2.30 1.26
CA LEU A 16 -6.20 -2.43 0.44
C LEU A 16 -7.39 -2.89 1.27
N LYS A 17 -7.20 -3.90 2.12
CA LYS A 17 -8.26 -4.44 2.98
C LYS A 17 -8.83 -3.36 3.88
N GLU A 18 -7.97 -2.63 4.59
CA GLU A 18 -8.44 -1.64 5.56
C GLU A 18 -8.99 -0.37 4.87
N MET A 19 -8.41 0.08 3.76
CA MET A 19 -8.99 1.16 2.95
C MET A 19 -10.35 0.79 2.36
N THR A 20 -10.55 -0.46 1.97
CA THR A 20 -11.85 -0.93 1.47
C THR A 20 -12.88 -0.98 2.60
N ARG A 21 -12.46 -1.32 3.81
CA ARG A 21 -13.34 -1.47 4.97
C ARG A 21 -13.72 -0.14 5.62
N TYR A 22 -12.75 0.76 5.79
CA TYR A 22 -12.89 1.99 6.57
C TYR A 22 -12.75 3.27 5.74
N GLY A 23 -12.30 3.16 4.49
CA GLY A 23 -12.22 4.30 3.59
C GLY A 23 -13.58 4.75 3.08
N SER A 24 -13.59 5.95 2.51
CA SER A 24 -14.77 6.56 1.90
C SER A 24 -14.66 6.58 0.37
N SER A 25 -15.64 7.20 -0.30
CA SER A 25 -15.59 7.42 -1.73
C SER A 25 -14.36 8.23 -2.18
N SER A 26 -13.80 9.08 -1.32
CA SER A 26 -12.57 9.84 -1.60
C SER A 26 -11.34 8.95 -1.79
N ASN A 27 -11.35 7.73 -1.22
CA ASN A 27 -10.25 6.78 -1.28
C ASN A 27 -10.30 5.85 -2.51
N ARG A 28 -11.33 5.96 -3.36
CA ARG A 28 -11.50 5.11 -4.56
C ARG A 28 -10.29 5.13 -5.50
N PRO A 29 -9.64 6.29 -5.79
CA PRO A 29 -8.45 6.31 -6.63
C PRO A 29 -7.31 5.46 -6.07
N GLN A 30 -7.07 5.52 -4.76
CA GLN A 30 -6.02 4.76 -4.08
C GLN A 30 -6.35 3.27 -4.02
N ILE A 31 -7.62 2.91 -3.75
CA ILE A 31 -8.07 1.51 -3.79
C ILE A 31 -7.83 0.91 -5.17
N ARG A 32 -8.15 1.64 -6.25
CA ARG A 32 -7.88 1.19 -7.62
C ARG A 32 -6.38 1.05 -7.86
N GLN A 33 -5.58 2.02 -7.43
CA GLN A 33 -4.14 1.98 -7.61
C GLN A 33 -3.47 0.82 -6.83
N LEU A 34 -3.95 0.51 -5.63
CA LEU A 34 -3.51 -0.65 -4.86
C LEU A 34 -3.79 -1.96 -5.59
N LYS A 35 -4.94 -2.09 -6.25
CA LYS A 35 -5.25 -3.25 -7.10
C LYS A 35 -4.29 -3.34 -8.30
N ASN A 36 -4.05 -2.23 -8.98
CA ASN A 36 -3.08 -2.18 -10.09
C ASN A 36 -1.67 -2.59 -9.63
N ILE A 37 -1.24 -2.15 -8.43
CA ILE A 37 0.05 -2.55 -7.85
C ILE A 37 0.11 -4.06 -7.60
N LEU A 38 -0.96 -4.64 -7.05
CA LEU A 38 -1.02 -6.07 -6.77
C LEU A 38 -0.99 -6.90 -8.07
N GLU A 39 -1.71 -6.47 -9.09
CA GLU A 39 -1.68 -7.07 -10.43
C GLU A 39 -0.28 -6.99 -11.04
N PHE A 40 0.37 -5.82 -10.99
CA PHE A 40 1.75 -5.63 -11.45
C PHE A 40 2.74 -6.56 -10.74
N ILE A 41 2.62 -6.69 -9.42
CA ILE A 41 3.47 -7.61 -8.64
C ILE A 41 3.26 -9.06 -9.09
N ASP A 42 2.01 -9.47 -9.35
CA ASP A 42 1.70 -10.84 -9.78
C ASP A 42 2.20 -11.15 -11.20
N GLU A 43 2.11 -10.18 -12.11
CA GLU A 43 2.68 -10.29 -13.45
C GLU A 43 4.20 -10.45 -13.39
N VAL A 44 4.90 -9.61 -12.62
CA VAL A 44 6.37 -9.62 -12.59
C VAL A 44 6.93 -10.76 -11.74
N ASN A 45 6.23 -11.24 -10.71
CA ASN A 45 6.65 -12.42 -9.96
C ASN A 45 6.73 -13.70 -10.83
N SER A 46 6.11 -13.70 -12.00
CA SER A 46 6.25 -14.77 -13.01
C SER A 46 7.45 -14.61 -13.95
N GLY A 47 8.15 -13.46 -13.90
CA GLY A 47 9.28 -13.09 -14.76
C GLY A 47 10.54 -12.63 -13.98
N GLU A 48 11.45 -11.96 -14.68
CA GLU A 48 12.68 -11.40 -14.10
C GLU A 48 12.43 -10.04 -13.43
N VAL A 49 12.95 -9.86 -12.21
CA VAL A 49 12.88 -8.58 -11.49
C VAL A 49 14.10 -7.74 -11.84
N THR A 50 13.89 -6.70 -12.64
CA THR A 50 14.93 -5.73 -13.03
C THR A 50 14.81 -4.43 -12.23
N ASP A 51 15.82 -3.56 -12.34
CA ASP A 51 15.75 -2.21 -11.75
C ASP A 51 14.60 -1.38 -12.35
N GLU A 52 14.29 -1.57 -13.64
CA GLU A 52 13.17 -0.90 -14.31
C GLU A 52 11.82 -1.29 -13.70
N VAL A 53 11.66 -2.57 -13.34
CA VAL A 53 10.47 -3.07 -12.63
C VAL A 53 10.35 -2.39 -11.26
N LEU A 54 11.45 -2.33 -10.50
CA LEU A 54 11.46 -1.70 -9.18
C LEU A 54 11.11 -0.22 -9.28
N GLU A 55 11.64 0.48 -10.28
CA GLU A 55 11.32 1.90 -10.53
C GLU A 55 9.87 2.10 -10.97
N ALA A 56 9.30 1.19 -11.77
CA ALA A 56 7.88 1.22 -12.09
C ALA A 56 7.01 1.07 -10.82
N LEU A 57 7.35 0.12 -9.96
CA LEU A 57 6.64 -0.09 -8.69
C LEU A 57 6.78 1.13 -7.76
N ARG A 58 7.95 1.75 -7.68
CA ARG A 58 8.17 3.01 -6.93
C ARG A 58 7.25 4.13 -7.43
N ARG A 59 7.14 4.33 -8.75
CA ARG A 59 6.23 5.33 -9.34
C ARG A 59 4.77 5.03 -9.01
N MET A 60 4.36 3.76 -9.11
CA MET A 60 3.01 3.33 -8.76
C MET A 60 2.70 3.53 -7.28
N ASN A 61 3.68 3.30 -6.39
CA ASN A 61 3.54 3.56 -4.98
C ASN A 61 3.40 5.06 -4.68
N ASN A 62 4.23 5.90 -5.32
CA ASN A 62 4.20 7.35 -5.09
C ASN A 62 2.85 7.98 -5.49
N SER A 63 2.15 7.42 -6.48
CA SER A 63 0.83 7.92 -6.87
C SER A 63 -0.28 7.64 -5.82
N LEU A 64 -0.01 6.80 -4.82
CA LEU A 64 -0.89 6.65 -3.65
C LEU A 64 -0.89 7.89 -2.74
N TYR A 65 0.11 8.76 -2.86
CA TYR A 65 0.36 9.91 -1.98
C TYR A 65 0.30 11.24 -2.74
N PRO A 66 -0.88 11.65 -3.25
CA PRO A 66 -1.04 12.96 -3.86
C PRO A 66 -0.86 14.08 -2.80
N PRO A 67 -0.57 15.33 -3.21
CA PRO A 67 -0.31 16.45 -2.30
C PRO A 67 -1.43 16.78 -1.29
N HIS A 68 -2.68 16.41 -1.56
CA HIS A 68 -3.84 16.67 -0.70
C HIS A 68 -4.71 15.40 -0.62
N GLY A 69 -4.45 14.54 0.35
CA GLY A 69 -5.22 13.32 0.59
C GLY A 69 -4.53 12.01 0.22
N GLY A 70 -5.36 11.05 -0.22
CA GLY A 70 -4.93 9.70 -0.56
C GLY A 70 -4.46 8.88 0.64
N LEU A 71 -3.42 8.07 0.45
CA LEU A 71 -2.91 7.18 1.50
C LEU A 71 -2.13 7.93 2.58
N GLY A 72 -1.59 9.12 2.27
CA GLY A 72 -0.86 9.94 3.24
C GLY A 72 -1.74 10.45 4.39
N GLU A 73 -3.02 10.71 4.09
CA GLU A 73 -4.01 11.21 5.06
C GLU A 73 -5.03 10.13 5.46
N PHE A 74 -4.88 8.89 4.97
CA PHE A 74 -5.78 7.82 5.34
C PHE A 74 -5.55 7.41 6.80
N TYR A 75 -6.55 7.63 7.63
CA TYR A 75 -6.56 7.30 9.03
C TYR A 75 -7.93 6.72 9.40
N ILE A 76 -7.94 5.55 10.03
CA ILE A 76 -9.18 4.90 10.44
C ILE A 76 -9.75 5.69 11.62
N TRP A 77 -10.97 6.17 11.48
CA TRP A 77 -11.69 6.88 12.54
C TRP A 77 -12.85 6.02 13.07
N VAL A 78 -12.73 5.57 14.32
CA VAL A 78 -13.78 4.91 15.10
C VAL A 78 -13.87 5.56 16.48
N ASP A 79 -15.04 5.58 17.11
CA ASP A 79 -15.27 6.39 18.33
C ASP A 79 -14.42 5.97 19.53
N ASP A 80 -14.15 4.66 19.68
CA ASP A 80 -13.27 4.15 20.72
C ASP A 80 -11.80 4.44 20.41
N PHE A 81 -11.13 5.15 21.33
CA PHE A 81 -9.74 5.57 21.14
C PHE A 81 -8.78 4.38 21.06
N ASP A 82 -8.92 3.39 21.94
CA ASP A 82 -8.01 2.25 22.00
C ASP A 82 -8.17 1.37 20.75
N GLU A 83 -9.39 1.15 20.30
CA GLU A 83 -9.68 0.45 19.04
C GLU A 83 -9.09 1.21 17.85
N ARG A 84 -9.25 2.54 17.82
CA ARG A 84 -8.67 3.37 16.76
C ARG A 84 -7.15 3.25 16.69
N MET A 85 -6.48 3.29 17.84
CA MET A 85 -5.03 3.11 17.91
C MET A 85 -4.61 1.70 17.45
N LYS A 86 -5.33 0.66 17.90
CA LYS A 86 -5.08 -0.74 17.49
C LYS A 86 -5.25 -0.96 15.99
N LEU A 87 -6.18 -0.27 15.35
CA LEU A 87 -6.43 -0.38 13.91
C LEU A 87 -5.39 0.36 13.07
N ASN A 88 -4.93 1.54 13.52
CA ASN A 88 -3.98 2.35 12.76
C ASN A 88 -2.52 1.93 12.94
N GLU A 89 -2.12 1.40 14.10
CA GLU A 89 -0.72 1.00 14.34
C GLU A 89 -0.19 -0.03 13.31
N PRO A 90 -0.94 -1.10 12.94
CA PRO A 90 -0.53 -2.00 11.87
C PRO A 90 -0.42 -1.29 10.51
N LEU A 91 -1.29 -0.32 10.22
CA LEU A 91 -1.28 0.43 8.96
C LEU A 91 -0.03 1.31 8.84
N ASP A 92 0.34 1.99 9.90
CA ASP A 92 1.56 2.80 9.94
C ASP A 92 2.80 1.93 9.75
N LYS A 93 2.85 0.78 10.44
CA LYS A 93 3.94 -0.21 10.28
C LYS A 93 4.07 -0.72 8.85
N VAL A 94 2.96 -1.08 8.19
CA VAL A 94 3.04 -1.56 6.80
C VAL A 94 3.41 -0.44 5.83
N ARG A 95 2.95 0.80 6.04
CA ARG A 95 3.35 1.95 5.21
C ARG A 95 4.85 2.22 5.32
N ASP A 96 5.36 2.28 6.54
CA ASP A 96 6.79 2.52 6.80
C ASP A 96 7.67 1.41 6.21
N PHE A 97 7.29 0.16 6.40
CA PHE A 97 8.04 -0.96 5.84
C PHE A 97 7.94 -0.98 4.31
N THR A 98 6.80 -0.64 3.72
CA THR A 98 6.65 -0.56 2.25
C THR A 98 7.60 0.50 1.69
N TRP A 99 7.63 1.69 2.31
CA TRP A 99 8.53 2.77 1.94
C TRP A 99 10.00 2.37 2.04
N LYS A 100 10.40 1.81 3.19
CA LYS A 100 11.78 1.33 3.41
C LYS A 100 12.15 0.29 2.35
N THR A 101 11.32 -0.74 2.17
CA THR A 101 11.57 -1.81 1.22
C THR A 101 11.75 -1.28 -0.19
N LEU A 102 10.91 -0.34 -0.63
CA LEU A 102 11.06 0.24 -1.96
C LEU A 102 12.34 1.06 -2.09
N ASN A 103 12.77 1.78 -1.06
CA ASN A 103 13.88 2.73 -1.11
C ASN A 103 15.22 2.23 -0.51
N THR A 104 15.31 0.96 -0.12
CA THR A 104 16.59 0.26 0.15
C THR A 104 16.99 -0.57 -1.05
#